data_AF-A0A938E7K2-F1
#
_entry.id   AF-A0A938E7K2-F1
#
_cell.length_a   1.000
_cell.length_b   1.000
_cell.length_c   1.000
_cell.angle_alpha   90.00
_cell.angle_beta   90.00
_cell.angle_gamma   90.00
#
_symmetry.space_group_name_H-M   'P 1'
#
loop_
_entity.id
_entity.type
_entity.pdbx_description
1 polymer ?
#
loop_
_entity_poly.entity_id
_entity_poly.type
_entity_poly.pdbx_seq_one_letter_code
_entity_poly.pdbx_strand_id
1 'polypeptide(L)'
;VRALGALAEIKPWALQMLIRALGEEPIPRSRVAAHLDVLAPRGVDELVALLGDETPAVRYWAAMLLSRDDTAGTDRLIELLHDPDAAVRRAAVEALGVRRAVEALPGVLDLLADETMYVRAHACRAAGRLGGVAVADRILPLLGDRKWWVRSAAKDTLRAFGPDVLGVLIPVLHSPDRFARNGAAEVLQDVGVLDRLARSFPQAPIVAEILAAGEDGIRKAADGRLWRSPRGRRRRRETRGGLTCSPSSTRS
;
A
#
# COMPACT_ATOMS: atom_id res chain seq x y z
N VAL A 1 -28.40 -19.62 14.18
CA VAL A 1 -27.00 -19.79 13.71
C VAL A 1 -26.58 -21.25 13.63
N ARG A 2 -26.46 -22.02 14.72
CA ARG A 2 -26.03 -23.45 14.64
C ARG A 2 -26.91 -24.32 13.73
N ALA A 3 -28.24 -24.17 13.83
CA ALA A 3 -29.20 -24.84 12.95
C ALA A 3 -29.11 -24.37 11.48
N LEU A 4 -28.85 -23.08 11.25
CA LEU A 4 -28.62 -22.54 9.91
C LEU A 4 -27.29 -23.05 9.33
N GLY A 5 -26.24 -23.18 10.15
CA GLY A 5 -24.96 -23.77 9.76
C GLY A 5 -25.09 -25.22 9.30
N ALA A 6 -25.89 -26.02 9.99
CA ALA A 6 -26.18 -27.40 9.59
C ALA A 6 -27.06 -27.49 8.33
N LEU A 7 -27.97 -26.52 8.13
CA LEU A 7 -28.83 -26.47 6.95
C LEU A 7 -28.15 -25.90 5.71
N ALA A 8 -27.13 -25.06 5.88
CA ALA A 8 -26.38 -24.45 4.77
C ALA A 8 -25.51 -25.46 4.00
N GLU A 9 -25.29 -26.66 4.54
CA GLU A 9 -24.70 -27.77 3.76
C GLU A 9 -25.68 -28.37 2.74
N ILE A 10 -26.98 -28.12 2.89
CA ILE A 10 -28.06 -28.82 2.15
C ILE A 10 -28.98 -27.83 1.43
N LYS A 11 -29.06 -26.57 1.89
CA LYS A 11 -30.03 -25.58 1.41
C LYS A 11 -29.40 -24.21 1.13
N PRO A 12 -29.39 -23.74 -0.13
CA PRO A 12 -28.83 -22.44 -0.53
C PRO A 12 -29.35 -21.23 0.26
N TRP A 13 -30.65 -21.24 0.61
CA TRP A 13 -31.25 -20.15 1.39
C TRP A 13 -30.66 -20.01 2.81
N ALA A 14 -30.12 -21.09 3.39
CA ALA A 14 -29.53 -21.04 4.71
C ALA A 14 -28.17 -20.34 4.70
N LEU A 15 -27.41 -20.47 3.60
CA LEU A 15 -26.19 -19.69 3.37
C LEU A 15 -26.52 -18.19 3.22
N GLN A 16 -27.54 -17.86 2.43
CA GLN A 16 -28.00 -16.48 2.27
C GLN A 16 -28.46 -15.87 3.61
N MET A 17 -29.18 -16.63 4.43
CA MET A 17 -29.60 -16.18 5.77
C MET A 17 -28.41 -15.99 6.72
N LEU A 18 -27.39 -16.85 6.66
CA LEU A 18 -26.17 -16.65 7.46
C LEU A 18 -25.42 -15.40 7.01
N ILE A 19 -25.30 -15.15 5.71
CA ILE A 19 -24.62 -13.96 5.19
C ILE A 19 -25.38 -12.69 5.56
N ARG A 20 -26.71 -12.68 5.45
CA ARG A 20 -27.55 -11.57 5.93
C ARG A 20 -27.40 -11.34 7.43
N ALA A 21 -27.31 -12.42 8.21
CA ALA A 21 -27.08 -12.35 9.65
C ALA A 21 -25.71 -11.77 10.06
N LEU A 22 -24.75 -11.59 9.14
CA LEU A 22 -23.53 -10.83 9.43
C LEU A 22 -23.76 -9.32 9.50
N GLY A 23 -24.84 -8.83 8.87
CA GLY A 23 -25.26 -7.43 8.88
C GLY A 23 -26.23 -7.08 10.01
N GLU A 24 -26.84 -8.07 10.66
CA GLU A 24 -27.92 -7.87 11.65
C GLU A 24 -27.44 -8.12 13.09
N GLU A 25 -27.67 -7.15 13.99
CA GLU A 25 -27.52 -7.37 15.44
C GLU A 25 -28.83 -7.96 15.98
N PRO A 26 -28.80 -9.15 16.58
CA PRO A 26 -27.99 -9.38 17.79
C PRO A 26 -26.99 -10.53 17.66
N ILE A 27 -26.73 -11.03 16.45
CA ILE A 27 -25.90 -12.21 16.28
C ILE A 27 -24.41 -11.79 16.25
N PRO A 28 -23.55 -12.33 17.13
CA PRO A 28 -22.13 -12.02 17.07
C PRO A 28 -21.54 -12.44 15.73
N ARG A 29 -20.99 -11.47 14.98
CA ARG A 29 -20.40 -11.68 13.65
C ARG A 29 -19.37 -12.81 13.63
N SER A 30 -18.59 -12.95 14.70
CA SER A 30 -17.61 -14.04 14.88
C SER A 30 -18.24 -15.44 14.84
N ARG A 31 -19.45 -15.60 15.37
CA ARG A 31 -20.16 -16.88 15.39
C ARG A 31 -20.69 -17.23 14.01
N VAL A 32 -21.12 -16.24 13.24
CA VAL A 32 -21.59 -16.45 11.86
C VAL A 32 -20.41 -16.70 10.93
N ALA A 33 -19.31 -15.95 11.09
CA ALA A 33 -18.06 -16.15 10.37
C ALA A 33 -17.49 -17.56 10.56
N ALA A 34 -17.51 -18.10 11.79
CA ALA A 34 -17.04 -19.45 12.07
C ALA A 34 -17.84 -20.55 11.31
N HIS A 35 -19.13 -20.33 11.04
CA HIS A 35 -19.89 -21.25 10.21
C HIS A 35 -19.61 -21.03 8.72
N LEU A 36 -19.46 -19.78 8.29
CA LEU A 36 -19.17 -19.45 6.89
C LEU A 36 -17.78 -19.90 6.45
N ASP A 37 -16.77 -19.90 7.33
CA ASP A 37 -15.43 -20.44 7.02
C ASP A 37 -15.48 -21.94 6.66
N VAL A 38 -16.40 -22.70 7.27
CA VAL A 38 -16.57 -24.14 6.98
C VAL A 38 -17.39 -24.36 5.69
N LEU A 39 -18.37 -23.48 5.43
CA LEU A 39 -19.36 -23.66 4.37
C LEU A 39 -18.97 -23.00 3.04
N ALA A 40 -18.21 -21.90 3.08
CA ALA A 40 -17.86 -21.12 1.90
C ALA A 40 -17.14 -21.95 0.82
N PRO A 41 -16.20 -22.87 1.13
CA PRO A 41 -15.58 -23.72 0.11
C PRO A 41 -16.56 -24.69 -0.59
N ARG A 42 -17.74 -24.93 -0.02
CA ARG A 42 -18.75 -25.88 -0.53
C ARG A 42 -19.92 -25.21 -1.25
N GLY A 43 -20.15 -23.91 -1.00
CA GLY A 43 -21.27 -23.13 -1.56
C GLY A 43 -20.80 -22.02 -2.49
N VAL A 44 -19.80 -22.32 -3.33
CA VAL A 44 -19.12 -21.32 -4.17
C VAL A 44 -20.10 -20.70 -5.18
N ASP A 45 -20.93 -21.50 -5.84
CA ASP A 45 -21.92 -21.02 -6.82
C ASP A 45 -22.96 -20.09 -6.16
N GLU A 46 -23.42 -20.45 -4.96
CA GLU A 46 -24.31 -19.59 -4.18
C GLU A 46 -23.63 -18.29 -3.77
N LEU A 47 -22.36 -18.32 -3.35
CA LEU A 47 -21.60 -17.11 -3.04
C LEU A 47 -21.45 -16.21 -4.27
N VAL A 48 -21.19 -16.79 -5.45
CA VAL A 48 -21.12 -16.03 -6.71
C VAL A 48 -22.46 -15.38 -7.02
N ALA A 49 -23.59 -16.08 -6.82
CA ALA A 49 -24.92 -15.49 -6.99
C ALA A 49 -25.17 -14.32 -6.03
N LEU A 50 -24.67 -14.40 -4.79
CA LEU A 50 -24.84 -13.35 -3.78
C LEU A 50 -24.00 -12.09 -4.04
N LEU A 51 -23.05 -12.11 -4.98
CA LEU A 51 -22.38 -10.91 -5.46
C LEU A 51 -23.35 -9.93 -6.14
N GLY A 52 -24.53 -10.40 -6.58
CA GLY A 52 -25.58 -9.57 -7.17
C GLY A 52 -26.75 -9.22 -6.22
N ASP A 53 -26.67 -9.53 -4.92
CA ASP A 53 -27.77 -9.24 -3.97
C ASP A 53 -28.01 -7.73 -3.81
N GLU A 54 -29.26 -7.32 -3.65
CA GLU A 54 -29.64 -5.90 -3.50
C GLU A 54 -28.99 -5.25 -2.25
N THR A 55 -28.72 -6.05 -1.22
CA THR A 55 -28.16 -5.58 0.05
C THR A 55 -26.63 -5.46 -0.01
N PRO A 56 -26.03 -4.27 0.19
CA PRO A 56 -24.58 -4.10 0.12
C PRO A 56 -23.79 -4.99 1.09
N ALA A 57 -24.31 -5.19 2.30
CA ALA A 57 -23.69 -6.07 3.28
C ALA A 57 -23.58 -7.52 2.77
N VAL A 58 -24.56 -8.01 2.02
CA VAL A 58 -24.55 -9.36 1.44
C VAL A 58 -23.48 -9.46 0.35
N ARG A 59 -23.44 -8.49 -0.58
CA ARG A 59 -22.40 -8.43 -1.62
C ARG A 59 -21.00 -8.34 -1.04
N TYR A 60 -20.82 -7.51 -0.02
CA TYR A 60 -19.56 -7.36 0.71
C TYR A 60 -19.07 -8.71 1.26
N TRP A 61 -19.93 -9.43 1.98
CA TRP A 61 -19.54 -10.69 2.59
C TRP A 61 -19.36 -11.81 1.58
N ALA A 62 -20.16 -11.84 0.50
CA ALA A 62 -19.93 -12.74 -0.62
C ALA A 62 -18.54 -12.53 -1.23
N ALA A 63 -18.15 -11.28 -1.50
CA ALA A 63 -16.82 -10.95 -2.02
C ALA A 63 -15.70 -11.34 -1.05
N MET A 64 -15.86 -11.06 0.25
CA MET A 64 -14.88 -11.44 1.27
C MET A 64 -14.69 -12.96 1.38
N LEU A 65 -15.77 -13.74 1.31
CA LEU A 65 -15.70 -15.20 1.39
C LEU A 65 -15.08 -15.81 0.13
N LEU A 66 -15.35 -15.23 -1.05
CA LEU A 66 -14.75 -15.65 -2.32
C LEU A 66 -13.29 -15.23 -2.49
N SER A 67 -12.71 -14.45 -1.56
CA SER A 67 -11.30 -14.04 -1.62
C SER A 67 -10.31 -15.20 -1.53
N ARG A 68 -10.73 -16.33 -0.93
CA ARG A 68 -9.93 -17.55 -0.75
C ARG A 68 -10.13 -18.60 -1.84
N ASP A 69 -11.12 -18.39 -2.70
CA ASP A 69 -11.30 -19.21 -3.89
C ASP A 69 -10.50 -18.62 -5.04
N ASP A 70 -9.82 -19.46 -5.82
CA ASP A 70 -8.86 -19.00 -6.82
C ASP A 70 -9.53 -18.39 -8.06
N THR A 71 -10.73 -18.85 -8.47
CA THR A 71 -11.27 -18.53 -9.81
C THR A 71 -12.78 -18.27 -9.90
N ALA A 72 -13.58 -18.68 -8.92
CA ALA A 72 -15.02 -18.55 -8.99
C ALA A 72 -15.47 -17.08 -8.96
N GLY A 73 -16.34 -16.71 -9.91
CA GLY A 73 -16.96 -15.39 -9.96
C GLY A 73 -16.01 -14.21 -10.17
N THR A 74 -14.82 -14.39 -10.78
CA THR A 74 -13.88 -13.29 -11.02
C THR A 74 -14.56 -12.14 -11.78
N ASP A 75 -15.31 -12.43 -12.85
CA ASP A 75 -15.99 -11.40 -13.64
C ASP A 75 -16.98 -10.58 -12.80
N ARG A 76 -17.70 -11.24 -11.89
CA ARG A 76 -18.62 -10.58 -10.95
C ARG A 76 -17.88 -9.75 -9.91
N LEU A 77 -16.73 -10.22 -9.42
CA LEU A 77 -15.87 -9.41 -8.55
C LEU A 77 -15.32 -8.18 -9.28
N ILE A 78 -15.02 -8.28 -10.58
CA ILE A 78 -14.60 -7.14 -11.41
C ILE A 78 -15.76 -6.13 -11.57
N GLU A 79 -16.99 -6.60 -11.79
CA GLU A 79 -18.18 -5.73 -11.82
C GLU A 79 -18.32 -4.93 -10.51
N LEU A 80 -18.09 -5.57 -9.35
CA LEU A 80 -18.16 -4.92 -8.03
C LEU A 80 -17.09 -3.85 -7.77
N LEU A 81 -16.07 -3.71 -8.62
CA LEU A 81 -15.17 -2.56 -8.56
C LEU A 81 -15.91 -1.24 -8.81
N HIS A 82 -17.09 -1.28 -9.42
CA HIS A 82 -17.95 -0.12 -9.71
C HIS A 82 -19.18 -0.04 -8.80
N ASP A 83 -19.21 -0.84 -7.72
CA ASP A 83 -20.36 -0.87 -6.81
C ASP A 83 -20.60 0.53 -6.17
N PRO A 84 -21.85 0.99 -6.02
CA PRO A 84 -22.14 2.26 -5.35
C PRO A 84 -21.65 2.29 -3.90
N ASP A 85 -21.61 1.14 -3.22
CA ASP A 85 -21.14 1.03 -1.85
C ASP A 85 -19.61 0.86 -1.78
N ALA A 86 -18.95 1.78 -1.10
CA ALA A 86 -17.49 1.79 -1.00
C ALA A 86 -16.92 0.58 -0.23
N ALA A 87 -17.67 0.01 0.74
CA ALA A 87 -17.23 -1.19 1.43
C ALA A 87 -17.24 -2.39 0.47
N VAL A 88 -18.24 -2.49 -0.41
CA VAL A 88 -18.30 -3.52 -1.46
C VAL A 88 -17.14 -3.36 -2.44
N ARG A 89 -16.87 -2.15 -2.96
CA ARG A 89 -15.70 -1.89 -3.82
C ARG A 89 -14.39 -2.32 -3.16
N ARG A 90 -14.22 -1.98 -1.89
CA ARG A 90 -13.05 -2.38 -1.08
C ARG A 90 -12.92 -3.90 -0.98
N ALA A 91 -14.02 -4.62 -0.74
CA ALA A 91 -14.03 -6.08 -0.64
C ALA A 91 -13.67 -6.73 -1.98
N ALA A 92 -14.22 -6.22 -3.09
CA ALA A 92 -13.88 -6.67 -4.44
C ALA A 92 -12.38 -6.51 -4.73
N VAL A 93 -11.82 -5.32 -4.48
CA VAL A 93 -10.38 -5.03 -4.62
C VAL A 93 -9.53 -5.98 -3.78
N GLU A 94 -9.93 -6.23 -2.53
CA GLU A 94 -9.22 -7.15 -1.65
C GLU A 94 -9.23 -8.57 -2.20
N ALA A 95 -10.41 -9.09 -2.56
CA ALA A 95 -10.57 -10.44 -3.12
C ALA A 95 -9.75 -10.63 -4.40
N LEU A 96 -9.87 -9.73 -5.37
CA LEU A 96 -9.14 -9.78 -6.63
C LEU A 96 -7.62 -9.69 -6.42
N GLY A 97 -7.18 -8.85 -5.48
CA GLY A 97 -5.77 -8.72 -5.14
C GLY A 97 -5.20 -9.94 -4.40
N VAL A 98 -5.99 -10.65 -3.60
CA VAL A 98 -5.58 -11.90 -2.95
C VAL A 98 -5.46 -13.03 -3.97
N ARG A 99 -6.44 -13.12 -4.87
CA ARG A 99 -6.49 -14.10 -5.97
C ARG A 99 -5.48 -13.88 -7.07
N ARG A 100 -4.84 -12.71 -7.08
CA ARG A 100 -3.93 -12.28 -8.15
C ARG A 100 -4.59 -12.28 -9.53
N ALA A 101 -5.86 -11.87 -9.60
CA ALA A 101 -6.62 -11.73 -10.85
C ALA A 101 -6.10 -10.55 -11.67
N VAL A 102 -5.09 -10.80 -12.52
CA VAL A 102 -4.39 -9.79 -13.32
C VAL A 102 -5.33 -9.08 -14.29
N GLU A 103 -6.35 -9.77 -14.78
CA GLU A 103 -7.43 -9.24 -15.62
C GLU A 103 -8.20 -8.08 -14.97
N ALA A 104 -8.22 -8.01 -13.64
CA ALA A 104 -8.88 -6.94 -12.90
C ALA A 104 -8.02 -5.66 -12.76
N LEU A 105 -6.74 -5.71 -13.19
CA LEU A 105 -5.80 -4.62 -12.99
C LEU A 105 -6.31 -3.27 -13.52
N PRO A 106 -6.92 -3.14 -14.71
CA PRO A 106 -7.44 -1.87 -15.20
C PRO A 106 -8.45 -1.24 -14.22
N GLY A 107 -9.47 -1.98 -13.78
CA GLY A 107 -10.47 -1.48 -12.84
C GLY A 107 -9.88 -1.17 -11.45
N VAL A 108 -8.91 -1.97 -10.99
CA VAL A 108 -8.20 -1.70 -9.72
C VAL A 108 -7.39 -0.41 -9.82
N LEU A 109 -6.78 -0.11 -10.98
CA LEU A 109 -6.03 1.14 -11.20
C LEU A 109 -6.92 2.38 -11.22
N ASP A 110 -8.18 2.26 -11.65
CA ASP A 110 -9.15 3.37 -11.61
C ASP A 110 -9.52 3.74 -10.17
N LEU A 111 -9.63 2.74 -9.29
CA LEU A 111 -9.91 2.94 -7.87
C LEU A 111 -8.76 3.57 -7.06
N LEU A 112 -7.59 3.79 -7.67
CA LEU A 112 -6.54 4.63 -7.08
C LEU A 112 -6.98 6.09 -6.92
N ALA A 113 -8.00 6.52 -7.64
CA ALA A 113 -8.60 7.86 -7.55
C ALA A 113 -9.96 7.87 -6.82
N ASP A 114 -10.37 6.76 -6.21
CA ASP A 114 -11.67 6.64 -5.53
C ASP A 114 -11.86 7.74 -4.46
N GLU A 115 -13.07 8.27 -4.32
CA GLU A 115 -13.40 9.30 -3.33
C GLU A 115 -13.08 8.85 -1.88
N THR A 116 -13.26 7.56 -1.63
CA THR A 116 -13.16 6.92 -0.33
C THR A 116 -11.74 6.44 -0.08
N MET A 117 -11.14 6.95 0.98
CA MET A 117 -9.72 6.75 1.25
C MET A 117 -9.31 5.29 1.51
N TYR A 118 -10.18 4.48 2.13
CA TYR A 118 -9.85 3.08 2.34
C TYR A 118 -9.89 2.30 1.03
N VAL A 119 -10.79 2.65 0.08
CA VAL A 119 -10.80 2.05 -1.25
C VAL A 119 -9.49 2.34 -1.97
N ARG A 120 -9.03 3.61 -2.00
CA ARG A 120 -7.72 3.97 -2.57
C ARG A 120 -6.55 3.20 -1.95
N ALA A 121 -6.53 3.07 -0.62
CA ALA A 121 -5.46 2.35 0.07
C ALA A 121 -5.44 0.85 -0.27
N HIS A 122 -6.62 0.21 -0.36
CA HIS A 122 -6.72 -1.18 -0.77
C HIS A 122 -6.39 -1.37 -2.25
N ALA A 123 -6.83 -0.46 -3.12
CA ALA A 123 -6.55 -0.45 -4.55
C ALA A 123 -5.04 -0.32 -4.81
N CYS A 124 -4.35 0.54 -4.07
CA CYS A 124 -2.89 0.67 -4.13
C CYS A 124 -2.17 -0.66 -3.87
N ARG A 125 -2.53 -1.35 -2.79
CA ARG A 125 -1.92 -2.65 -2.44
C ARG A 125 -2.27 -3.73 -3.46
N ALA A 126 -3.51 -3.78 -3.93
CA ALA A 126 -3.95 -4.73 -4.93
C ALA A 126 -3.25 -4.50 -6.28
N ALA A 127 -3.18 -3.24 -6.75
CA ALA A 127 -2.45 -2.87 -7.96
C ALA A 127 -0.99 -3.34 -7.90
N GLY A 128 -0.32 -3.16 -6.76
CA GLY A 128 1.05 -3.65 -6.59
C GLY A 128 1.18 -5.18 -6.61
N ARG A 129 0.19 -5.91 -6.10
CA ARG A 129 0.16 -7.39 -6.20
C ARG A 129 -0.10 -7.87 -7.62
N LEU A 130 -0.92 -7.15 -8.39
CA LEU A 130 -1.33 -7.53 -9.74
C LEU A 130 -0.32 -7.11 -10.82
N GLY A 131 0.19 -5.88 -10.73
CA GLY A 131 1.06 -5.28 -11.74
C GLY A 131 2.52 -5.18 -11.35
N GLY A 132 2.87 -5.43 -10.08
CA GLY A 132 4.24 -5.30 -9.60
C GLY A 132 4.84 -3.92 -9.86
N VAL A 133 6.15 -3.88 -10.12
CA VAL A 133 6.87 -2.62 -10.40
C VAL A 133 6.35 -1.90 -11.66
N ALA A 134 5.69 -2.59 -12.59
CA ALA A 134 5.17 -1.98 -13.82
C ALA A 134 4.06 -0.95 -13.57
N VAL A 135 3.43 -0.97 -12.38
CA VAL A 135 2.42 0.03 -11.99
C VAL A 135 2.97 1.12 -11.08
N ALA A 136 4.28 1.18 -10.87
CA ALA A 136 4.89 2.14 -9.93
C ALA A 136 4.48 3.59 -10.25
N ASP A 137 4.50 4.01 -11.51
CA ASP A 137 4.10 5.36 -11.94
C ASP A 137 2.66 5.72 -11.56
N ARG A 138 1.76 4.73 -11.54
CA ARG A 138 0.36 4.92 -11.11
C ARG A 138 0.23 5.04 -9.60
N ILE A 139 1.18 4.50 -8.84
CA ILE A 139 1.21 4.54 -7.36
C ILE A 139 1.88 5.82 -6.85
N LEU A 140 2.84 6.39 -7.59
CA LEU A 140 3.58 7.59 -7.16
C LEU A 140 2.70 8.75 -6.65
N PRO A 141 1.59 9.12 -7.32
CA PRO A 141 0.74 10.20 -6.85
C PRO A 141 0.18 9.97 -5.44
N LEU A 142 -0.01 8.72 -5.03
CA LEU A 142 -0.56 8.37 -3.71
C LEU A 142 0.42 8.63 -2.56
N LEU A 143 1.72 8.85 -2.84
CA LEU A 143 2.67 9.34 -1.85
C LEU A 143 2.29 10.74 -1.34
N GLY A 144 1.58 11.53 -2.15
CA GLY A 144 1.02 12.84 -1.80
C GLY A 144 -0.45 12.81 -1.37
N ASP A 145 -1.05 11.63 -1.14
CA ASP A 145 -2.48 11.56 -0.82
C ASP A 145 -2.82 12.32 0.48
N ARG A 146 -3.99 12.98 0.48
CA ARG A 146 -4.50 13.73 1.64
C ARG A 146 -4.63 12.89 2.92
N LYS A 147 -4.85 11.58 2.83
CA LYS A 147 -4.99 10.67 3.97
C LYS A 147 -3.71 9.88 4.20
N TRP A 148 -3.25 9.90 5.45
CA TRP A 148 -2.01 9.25 5.87
C TRP A 148 -1.98 7.74 5.57
N TRP A 149 -3.13 7.05 5.67
CA TRP A 149 -3.19 5.61 5.45
C TRP A 149 -2.95 5.23 3.98
N VAL A 150 -3.42 6.06 3.05
CA VAL A 150 -3.17 5.89 1.61
C VAL A 150 -1.69 6.12 1.31
N ARG A 151 -1.09 7.16 1.88
CA ARG A 151 0.37 7.39 1.76
C ARG A 151 1.18 6.23 2.29
N SER A 152 0.77 5.65 3.42
CA SER A 152 1.44 4.46 3.97
C SER A 152 1.33 3.28 3.00
N ALA A 153 0.13 3.02 2.46
CA ALA A 153 -0.07 1.95 1.49
C ALA A 153 0.81 2.13 0.24
N ALA A 154 0.95 3.36 -0.27
CA ALA A 154 1.83 3.68 -1.39
C ALA A 154 3.30 3.40 -1.07
N LYS A 155 3.79 3.87 0.09
CA LYS A 155 5.16 3.59 0.54
C LYS A 155 5.42 2.09 0.69
N ASP A 156 4.53 1.37 1.35
CA ASP A 156 4.68 -0.08 1.57
C ASP A 156 4.69 -0.86 0.24
N THR A 157 3.86 -0.45 -0.71
CA THR A 157 3.80 -1.07 -2.03
C THR A 157 5.07 -0.79 -2.84
N LEU A 158 5.54 0.46 -2.86
CA LEU A 158 6.78 0.83 -3.56
C LEU A 158 8.03 0.21 -2.89
N ARG A 159 8.05 0.08 -1.56
CA ARG A 159 9.10 -0.66 -0.83
C ARG A 159 9.15 -2.12 -1.25
N ALA A 160 8.00 -2.76 -1.46
CA ALA A 160 7.93 -4.17 -1.86
C ALA A 160 8.51 -4.42 -3.27
N PHE A 161 8.54 -3.40 -4.13
CA PHE A 161 9.21 -3.47 -5.43
C PHE A 161 10.74 -3.38 -5.33
N GLY A 162 11.30 -3.08 -4.15
CA GLY A 162 12.72 -3.06 -3.92
C GLY A 162 13.43 -1.90 -4.63
N PRO A 163 14.73 -2.02 -4.98
CA PRO A 163 15.52 -0.91 -5.50
C PRO A 163 15.17 -0.48 -6.93
N ASP A 164 14.35 -1.26 -7.65
CA ASP A 164 13.98 -0.98 -9.03
C ASP A 164 13.10 0.27 -9.18
N VAL A 165 12.50 0.74 -8.09
CA VAL A 165 11.73 2.00 -8.06
C VAL A 165 12.62 3.26 -8.09
N LEU A 166 13.94 3.11 -8.08
CA LEU A 166 14.86 4.26 -8.09
C LEU A 166 14.56 5.23 -9.24
N GLY A 167 14.47 4.72 -10.47
CA GLY A 167 14.29 5.54 -11.65
C GLY A 167 13.03 6.41 -11.58
N VAL A 168 11.93 5.81 -11.09
CA VAL A 168 10.61 6.47 -11.03
C VAL A 168 10.47 7.38 -9.80
N LEU A 169 11.23 7.16 -8.72
CA LEU A 169 11.20 8.01 -7.53
C LEU A 169 12.08 9.26 -7.61
N ILE A 170 13.10 9.29 -8.46
CA ILE A 170 13.98 10.47 -8.62
C ILE A 170 13.18 11.74 -8.91
N PRO A 171 12.25 11.78 -9.88
CA PRO A 171 11.44 12.99 -10.12
C PRO A 171 10.60 13.40 -8.91
N VAL A 172 10.11 12.44 -8.11
CA VAL A 172 9.24 12.69 -6.95
C VAL A 172 9.99 13.38 -5.81
N LEU A 173 11.31 13.20 -5.70
CA LEU A 173 12.16 13.93 -4.75
C LEU A 173 12.09 15.46 -4.94
N HIS A 174 11.67 15.91 -6.11
CA HIS A 174 11.53 17.32 -6.48
C HIS A 174 10.07 17.83 -6.42
N SER A 175 9.12 16.98 -6.02
CA SER A 175 7.70 17.34 -5.94
C SER A 175 7.46 18.57 -5.04
N PRO A 176 6.53 19.48 -5.40
CA PRO A 176 6.10 20.55 -4.50
C PRO A 176 5.31 20.01 -3.30
N ASP A 177 4.73 18.81 -3.41
CA ASP A 177 4.04 18.16 -2.30
C ASP A 177 5.06 17.59 -1.29
N ARG A 178 5.03 18.14 -0.08
CA ARG A 178 5.95 17.74 0.99
C ARG A 178 5.81 16.27 1.41
N PHE A 179 4.62 15.70 1.32
CA PHE A 179 4.42 14.30 1.67
C PHE A 179 4.95 13.37 0.59
N ALA A 180 4.74 13.72 -0.69
CA ALA A 180 5.25 12.97 -1.82
C ALA A 180 6.78 12.93 -1.81
N ARG A 181 7.44 14.08 -1.67
CA ARG A 181 8.90 14.17 -1.69
C ARG A 181 9.54 13.44 -0.49
N ASN A 182 8.95 13.57 0.71
CA ASN A 182 9.41 12.85 1.89
C ASN A 182 9.16 11.34 1.76
N GLY A 183 7.98 10.96 1.25
CA GLY A 183 7.63 9.56 1.02
C GLY A 183 8.59 8.88 0.03
N ALA A 184 8.98 9.57 -1.04
CA ALA A 184 9.98 9.07 -1.98
C ALA A 184 11.36 8.88 -1.31
N ALA A 185 11.81 9.85 -0.51
CA ALA A 185 13.07 9.75 0.22
C ALA A 185 13.07 8.59 1.25
N GLU A 186 11.96 8.41 1.98
CA GLU A 186 11.78 7.28 2.90
C GLU A 186 11.87 5.94 2.16
N VAL A 187 11.14 5.77 1.05
CA VAL A 187 11.18 4.52 0.27
C VAL A 187 12.60 4.24 -0.21
N LEU A 188 13.31 5.24 -0.75
CA LEU A 188 14.71 5.07 -1.21
C LEU A 188 15.68 4.72 -0.09
N GLN A 189 15.45 5.21 1.13
CA GLN A 189 16.21 4.80 2.31
C GLN A 189 15.89 3.35 2.70
N ASP A 190 14.61 2.98 2.73
CA ASP A 190 14.16 1.66 3.19
C ASP A 190 14.54 0.52 2.24
N VAL A 191 14.56 0.77 0.93
CA VAL A 191 15.07 -0.19 -0.07
C VAL A 191 16.61 -0.20 -0.18
N GLY A 192 17.27 0.55 0.71
CA GLY A 192 18.72 0.58 0.86
C GLY A 192 19.49 1.30 -0.25
N VAL A 193 18.80 2.04 -1.14
CA VAL A 193 19.46 2.81 -2.21
C VAL A 193 20.32 3.91 -1.60
N LEU A 194 19.77 4.69 -0.66
CA LEU A 194 20.54 5.75 0.00
C LEU A 194 21.78 5.20 0.70
N ASP A 195 21.67 4.09 1.44
CA ASP A 195 22.80 3.49 2.16
C ASP A 195 23.88 2.91 1.22
N ARG A 196 23.50 2.39 0.05
CA ARG A 196 24.47 1.94 -0.97
C ARG A 196 25.19 3.14 -1.60
N LEU A 197 24.44 4.16 -2.02
CA LEU A 197 24.99 5.35 -2.66
C LEU A 197 25.87 6.15 -1.70
N ALA A 198 25.45 6.34 -0.46
CA ALA A 198 26.23 7.05 0.56
C ALA A 198 27.57 6.37 0.87
N ARG A 199 27.67 5.03 0.74
CA ARG A 199 28.93 4.29 0.95
C ARG A 199 29.85 4.34 -0.26
N SER A 200 29.33 4.10 -1.45
CA SER A 200 30.14 4.02 -2.67
C SER A 200 30.43 5.38 -3.30
N PHE A 201 29.45 6.28 -3.25
CA PHE A 201 29.45 7.58 -3.91
C PHE A 201 28.88 8.70 -3.01
N PRO A 202 29.51 8.98 -1.84
CA PRO A 202 29.00 9.95 -0.86
C PRO A 202 28.84 11.38 -1.38
N GLN A 203 29.45 11.72 -2.52
CA GLN A 203 29.38 13.06 -3.13
C GLN A 203 28.46 13.09 -4.35
N ALA A 204 27.75 12.00 -4.65
CA ALA A 204 26.82 11.98 -5.78
C ALA A 204 25.67 12.97 -5.51
N PRO A 205 25.28 13.82 -6.48
CA PRO A 205 24.19 14.79 -6.31
C PRO A 205 22.90 14.15 -5.78
N ILE A 206 22.58 12.96 -6.26
CA ILE A 206 21.40 12.20 -5.84
C ILE A 206 21.38 11.88 -4.33
N VAL A 207 22.54 11.71 -3.67
CA VAL A 207 22.59 11.51 -2.21
C VAL A 207 22.11 12.78 -1.51
N ALA A 208 22.58 13.95 -1.95
CA ALA A 208 22.14 15.23 -1.39
C ALA A 208 20.66 15.49 -1.67
N GLU A 209 20.17 15.14 -2.86
CA GLU A 209 18.75 15.27 -3.22
C GLU A 209 17.84 14.43 -2.32
N ILE A 210 18.18 13.16 -2.07
CA ILE A 210 17.41 12.28 -1.18
C ILE A 210 17.39 12.86 0.24
N LEU A 211 18.53 13.32 0.77
CA LEU A 211 18.62 13.90 2.11
C LEU A 211 17.87 15.24 2.23
N ALA A 212 17.88 16.05 1.18
CA ALA A 212 17.14 17.30 1.14
C ALA A 212 15.62 17.04 1.13
N ALA A 213 15.17 16.01 0.41
CA ALA A 213 13.76 15.63 0.32
C ALA A 213 13.20 14.95 1.57
N GLY A 214 14.03 14.21 2.29
CA GLY A 214 13.65 13.55 3.54
C GLY A 214 13.53 14.50 4.74
N GLU A 215 12.71 14.13 5.71
CA GLU A 215 12.63 14.80 7.02
C GLU A 215 13.92 14.61 7.86
N ASP A 216 14.06 15.38 8.95
CA ASP A 216 15.27 15.42 9.79
C ASP A 216 15.72 14.06 10.31
N GLY A 217 14.79 13.10 10.46
CA GLY A 217 15.12 11.72 10.84
C GLY A 217 16.04 11.04 9.83
N ILE A 218 15.75 11.18 8.52
CA ILE A 218 16.57 10.62 7.44
C ILE A 218 17.94 11.30 7.41
N ARG A 219 17.97 12.64 7.54
CA ARG A 219 19.22 13.42 7.57
C ARG A 219 20.13 13.00 8.72
N LYS A 220 19.61 12.94 9.95
CA LYS A 220 20.37 12.50 11.13
C LYS A 220 20.89 11.07 10.99
N ALA A 221 20.05 10.18 10.46
CA ALA A 221 20.42 8.79 10.24
C ALA A 221 21.54 8.66 9.20
N ALA A 222 21.48 9.43 8.11
CA ALA A 222 22.51 9.46 7.09
C ALA A 222 23.80 10.14 7.56
N ASP A 223 23.71 11.27 8.26
CA ASP A 223 24.87 11.98 8.83
C ASP A 223 25.64 11.09 9.81
N GLY A 224 24.93 10.39 10.71
CA GLY A 224 25.52 9.42 11.62
C GLY A 224 26.25 8.27 10.89
N ARG A 225 25.83 7.91 9.68
CA ARG A 225 26.42 6.85 8.84
C ARG A 225 27.60 7.37 7.98
N LEU A 226 27.42 8.49 7.29
CA LEU A 226 28.45 9.17 6.48
C LEU A 226 29.67 9.57 7.33
N TRP A 227 29.43 10.04 8.56
CA TRP A 227 30.44 10.49 9.51
C TRP A 227 31.34 9.37 10.05
N ARG A 228 30.87 8.12 10.04
CA ARG A 228 31.65 6.97 10.53
C ARG A 228 32.70 6.47 9.52
N SER A 229 32.64 6.91 8.25
CA SER A 229 33.60 6.54 7.21
C SER A 229 34.98 7.23 7.40
N PRO A 230 36.10 6.60 7.00
CA PRO A 230 37.44 7.22 7.05
C PRO A 230 37.52 8.55 6.29
N ARG A 231 36.75 8.70 5.20
CA ARG A 231 36.64 9.91 4.39
C ARG A 231 35.82 11.01 5.08
N GLY A 232 34.76 10.67 5.81
CA GLY A 232 33.98 11.60 6.63
C GLY A 232 34.80 12.23 7.75
N ARG A 233 35.67 11.46 8.42
CA ARG A 233 36.56 11.96 9.50
C ARG A 233 37.55 13.03 9.03
N ARG A 234 38.00 12.99 7.77
CA ARG A 234 38.92 13.97 7.18
C ARG A 234 38.28 15.36 7.08
N ARG A 235 36.99 15.42 6.68
CA ARG A 235 36.22 16.67 6.65
C ARG A 235 35.97 17.33 8.02
N ARG A 236 36.01 16.60 9.15
CA ARG A 236 35.89 17.23 10.52
C ARG A 236 37.04 18.17 10.76
N ARG A 237 38.22 17.73 10.34
CA ARG A 237 39.46 18.45 10.59
C ARG A 237 39.52 19.71 9.75
N GLU A 238 39.00 19.65 8.52
CA GLU A 238 38.93 20.80 7.62
C GLU A 238 37.86 21.82 8.05
N THR A 239 36.65 21.39 8.44
CA THR A 239 35.59 22.33 8.89
C THR A 239 35.81 22.89 10.29
N ARG A 240 36.52 22.18 11.17
CA ARG A 240 36.95 22.73 12.47
C ARG A 240 38.26 23.51 12.41
N GLY A 241 39.03 23.40 11.33
CA GLY A 241 40.31 24.09 11.14
C GLY A 241 40.21 25.43 10.41
N GLY A 242 39.04 25.78 9.86
CA GLY A 242 38.83 27.01 9.08
C GLY A 242 38.51 28.28 9.89
N LEU A 243 38.52 28.21 11.23
CA LEU A 243 38.31 29.36 12.11
C LEU A 243 39.55 29.57 12.96
N THR A 244 40.65 30.06 12.36
CA THR A 244 41.62 30.99 12.97
C THR A 244 42.81 31.16 12.02
N CYS A 245 42.90 32.31 11.36
CA CYS A 245 44.13 33.10 11.19
C CYS A 245 43.81 34.28 10.27
N SER A 246 43.36 35.39 10.86
CA SER A 246 43.49 36.70 10.22
C SER A 246 44.95 37.13 10.31
N PRO A 247 45.60 37.56 9.21
CA PRO A 247 46.94 38.13 9.30
C PRO A 247 46.79 39.60 9.72
N SER A 248 47.18 39.93 10.96
CA SER A 248 47.41 41.32 11.34
C SER A 248 48.75 41.77 10.76
N SER A 249 48.63 42.65 9.77
CA SER A 249 49.73 43.37 9.13
C SER A 249 50.50 44.24 10.10
N THR A 250 51.81 44.21 9.93
CA THR A 250 52.87 45.01 10.54
C THR A 250 52.80 46.52 10.25
N ARG A 251 53.23 47.30 11.26
CA ARG A 251 54.03 48.57 11.23
C ARG A 251 53.34 49.78 10.55
N SER A 252 53.45 51.02 11.03
CA SER A 252 54.50 51.73 11.75
C SER A 252 53.89 52.85 12.61
#